data_AF-A0A7X5C7T3-F1
#
_entry.id   AF-A0A7X5C7T3-F1
#
_cell.length_a   1.000
_cell.length_b   1.000
_cell.length_c   1.000
_cell.angle_alpha   90.00
_cell.angle_beta   90.00
_cell.angle_gamma   90.00
#
_symmetry.space_group_name_H-M   'P 1'
#
loop_
_entity.id
_entity.type
_entity.pdbx_description
1 polymer ?
#
loop_
_entity_poly.entity_id
_entity_poly.type
_entity_poly.pdbx_seq_one_letter_code
_entity_poly.pdbx_strand_id
1 'polypeptide(L)'
;MLKEQKNWLELMSKQTQIAQVLETNQYTKKFDLVLSKEDAKILAESRLDVLKKEQRIEFGQGILPAIIYAFCDSAYIMQDNYRDALMRLQEIFYLYKNEMLDEITDDELLEFMREQFENVCYGDFDYLEGTCLDIFAQAIRAGYAGYRESGVRGEFEKFDIVKRWDKDLYLETLTELAWR
;
A
#
# COMPACT_ATOMS: atom_id res chain seq x y z
N MET A 1 -36.48 -1.49 4.35
CA MET A 1 -35.85 -2.46 5.28
C MET A 1 -34.42 -2.85 4.87
N LEU A 2 -34.15 -3.74 3.92
CA LEU A 2 -32.75 -4.15 3.57
C LEU A 2 -31.88 -3.00 3.01
N LYS A 3 -32.44 -2.14 2.15
CA LYS A 3 -31.71 -0.99 1.55
C LYS A 3 -31.40 0.11 2.58
N GLU A 4 -32.34 0.36 3.49
CA GLU A 4 -32.13 1.25 4.64
C GLU A 4 -31.14 0.63 5.62
N GLN A 5 -31.15 -0.70 5.76
CA GLN A 5 -30.19 -1.41 6.60
C GLN A 5 -28.75 -1.29 6.09
N LYS A 6 -28.57 -1.46 4.79
CA LYS A 6 -27.27 -1.29 4.13
C LYS A 6 -26.75 0.15 4.24
N ASN A 7 -27.64 1.13 4.08
CA ASN A 7 -27.27 2.55 4.14
C ASN A 7 -26.81 2.99 5.55
N TRP A 8 -27.43 2.50 6.63
CA TRP A 8 -26.96 2.86 7.97
C TRP A 8 -25.62 2.21 8.32
N LEU A 9 -25.36 0.97 7.86
CA LEU A 9 -24.08 0.29 8.07
C LEU A 9 -22.93 1.04 7.39
N GLU A 10 -23.13 1.46 6.14
CA GLU A 10 -22.15 2.27 5.40
C GLU A 10 -21.88 3.61 6.11
N LEU A 11 -22.94 4.28 6.60
CA LEU A 11 -22.81 5.55 7.32
C LEU A 11 -22.05 5.40 8.65
N MET A 12 -22.33 4.35 9.40
CA MET A 12 -21.65 4.07 10.67
C MET A 12 -20.18 3.70 10.45
N SER A 13 -19.89 2.89 9.43
CA SER A 13 -18.53 2.54 9.02
C SER A 13 -17.73 3.79 8.65
N LYS A 14 -18.31 4.68 7.83
CA LYS A 14 -17.70 5.96 7.44
C LYS A 14 -17.38 6.84 8.65
N GLN A 15 -18.33 7.02 9.58
CA GLN A 15 -18.12 7.82 10.78
C GLN A 15 -17.01 7.24 11.68
N THR A 16 -16.98 5.92 11.81
CA THR A 16 -15.97 5.20 12.59
C THR A 16 -14.58 5.42 11.99
N GLN A 17 -14.45 5.29 10.66
CA GLN A 17 -13.18 5.52 9.98
C GLN A 17 -12.71 6.97 10.10
N ILE A 18 -13.59 7.96 9.97
CA ILE A 18 -13.24 9.38 10.15
C ILE A 18 -12.66 9.60 11.56
N ALA A 19 -13.30 9.06 12.59
CA ALA A 19 -12.81 9.18 13.96
C ALA A 19 -11.42 8.54 14.12
N GLN A 20 -11.21 7.34 13.58
CA GLN A 20 -9.94 6.63 13.64
C GLN A 20 -8.81 7.38 12.93
N VAL A 21 -9.08 7.91 11.73
CA VAL A 21 -8.10 8.71 10.97
C VAL A 21 -7.71 9.95 11.76
N LEU A 22 -8.68 10.66 12.34
CA LEU A 22 -8.39 11.84 13.16
C LEU A 22 -7.63 11.52 14.45
N GLU A 23 -7.83 10.34 15.02
CA GLU A 23 -7.09 9.86 16.18
C GLU A 23 -5.60 9.67 15.87
N THR A 24 -5.26 9.21 14.66
CA THR A 24 -3.85 9.03 14.25
C THR A 24 -3.04 10.33 14.30
N ASN A 25 -3.68 11.49 14.13
CA ASN A 25 -3.01 12.80 14.20
C ASN A 25 -2.31 13.05 15.54
N GLN A 26 -2.75 12.38 16.62
CA GLN A 26 -2.07 12.47 17.93
C GLN A 26 -0.62 11.98 17.85
N TYR A 27 -0.37 10.98 17.00
CA TYR A 27 0.94 10.39 16.77
C TYR A 27 1.66 11.02 15.59
N THR A 28 0.99 11.18 14.44
CA THR A 28 1.64 11.60 13.19
C THR A 28 2.11 13.05 13.20
N LYS A 29 1.58 13.88 14.09
CA LYS A 29 2.03 15.27 14.26
C LYS A 29 3.52 15.40 14.58
N LYS A 30 4.15 14.38 15.17
CA LYS A 30 5.61 14.38 15.43
C LYS A 30 6.45 14.27 14.15
N PHE A 31 5.83 13.89 13.03
CA PHE A 31 6.40 13.85 11.70
C PHE A 31 5.86 15.00 10.82
N ASP A 32 5.26 16.03 11.44
CA ASP A 32 4.62 17.17 10.76
C ASP A 32 3.47 16.78 9.81
N LEU A 33 2.86 15.61 10.04
CA LEU A 33 1.73 15.10 9.27
C LEU A 33 0.42 15.20 10.06
N VAL A 34 -0.56 15.95 9.53
CA VAL A 34 -1.87 16.17 10.15
C VAL A 34 -2.98 16.16 9.10
N LEU A 35 -3.99 15.31 9.27
CA LEU A 35 -5.18 15.27 8.43
C LEU A 35 -6.30 16.13 9.02
N SER A 36 -6.94 16.94 8.18
CA SER A 36 -8.14 17.66 8.59
C SER A 36 -9.35 16.71 8.66
N LYS A 37 -10.44 17.19 9.27
CA LYS A 37 -11.73 16.47 9.22
C LYS A 37 -12.23 16.29 7.80
N GLU A 38 -11.89 17.20 6.88
CA GLU A 38 -12.29 17.07 5.49
C GLU A 38 -11.47 16.00 4.76
N ASP A 39 -10.16 15.97 4.97
CA ASP A 39 -9.29 14.92 4.42
C ASP A 39 -9.73 13.53 4.90
N ALA A 40 -10.06 13.40 6.20
CA ALA A 40 -10.56 12.16 6.76
C ALA A 40 -11.89 11.69 6.12
N LYS A 41 -12.78 12.61 5.73
CA LYS A 41 -14.01 12.25 5.01
C LYS A 41 -13.70 11.77 3.60
N ILE A 42 -12.83 12.49 2.88
CA ILE A 42 -12.42 12.14 1.51
C ILE A 42 -11.78 10.74 1.51
N LEU A 43 -10.89 10.46 2.46
CA LEU A 43 -10.27 9.15 2.61
C LEU A 43 -11.28 8.03 2.90
N ALA A 44 -12.29 8.32 3.73
CA ALA A 44 -13.36 7.36 4.02
C ALA A 44 -14.30 7.14 2.82
N GLU A 45 -14.54 8.17 2.01
CA GLU A 45 -15.31 8.06 0.75
C GLU A 45 -14.54 7.23 -0.29
N SER A 46 -13.27 7.56 -0.51
CA SER A 46 -12.36 6.80 -1.38
C SER A 46 -12.34 5.31 -1.02
N ARG A 47 -12.28 4.97 0.28
CA ARG A 47 -12.34 3.57 0.72
C ARG A 47 -13.61 2.86 0.25
N LEU A 48 -14.77 3.50 0.38
CA LEU A 48 -16.05 2.89 -0.02
C LEU A 48 -16.07 2.59 -1.52
N ASP A 49 -15.48 3.48 -2.33
CA ASP A 49 -15.40 3.30 -3.77
C ASP A 49 -14.42 2.19 -4.16
N VAL A 50 -13.26 2.12 -3.48
CA VAL A 50 -12.28 1.03 -3.66
C VAL A 50 -12.89 -0.31 -3.27
N LEU A 51 -13.50 -0.44 -2.09
CA LEU A 51 -14.14 -1.68 -1.65
C LEU A 51 -15.23 -2.16 -2.63
N LYS A 52 -16.00 -1.22 -3.20
CA LYS A 52 -17.01 -1.55 -4.23
C LYS A 52 -16.37 -2.04 -5.54
N LYS A 53 -15.32 -1.35 -6.01
CA LYS A 53 -14.57 -1.72 -7.22
C LYS A 53 -13.98 -3.13 -7.06
N GLU A 54 -13.41 -3.38 -5.90
CA GLU A 54 -12.72 -4.61 -5.51
C GLU A 54 -13.69 -5.70 -5.01
N GLN A 55 -15.01 -5.48 -5.05
CA GLN A 55 -16.05 -6.42 -4.58
C GLN A 55 -15.81 -6.97 -3.15
N ARG A 56 -15.17 -6.17 -2.29
CA ARG A 56 -14.74 -6.55 -0.95
C ARG A 56 -15.72 -6.03 0.11
N ILE A 57 -16.07 -6.88 1.07
CA ILE A 57 -16.90 -6.49 2.23
C ILE A 57 -16.04 -6.60 3.48
N GLU A 58 -15.94 -5.51 4.23
CA GLU A 58 -15.17 -5.46 5.48
C GLU A 58 -16.03 -5.07 6.66
N PHE A 59 -15.68 -5.64 7.82
CA PHE A 59 -16.28 -5.31 9.10
C PHE A 59 -15.17 -4.86 10.05
N GLY A 60 -15.40 -3.76 10.78
CA GLY A 60 -14.47 -3.28 11.81
C GLY A 60 -13.57 -2.13 11.37
N GLN A 61 -12.39 -2.05 12.00
CA GLN A 61 -11.41 -1.00 11.71
C GLN A 61 -10.87 -1.21 10.30
N GLY A 62 -10.89 -0.16 9.47
CA GLY A 62 -10.30 -0.25 8.12
C GLY A 62 -8.78 -0.34 8.18
N ILE A 63 -8.15 -0.62 7.03
CA ILE A 63 -6.68 -0.70 6.94
C ILE A 63 -5.99 0.68 7.05
N LEU A 64 -6.74 1.76 6.83
CA LEU A 64 -6.17 3.10 6.70
C LEU A 64 -5.34 3.57 7.92
N PRO A 65 -5.74 3.35 9.19
CA PRO A 65 -4.87 3.65 10.33
C PRO A 65 -3.55 2.87 10.30
N ALA A 66 -3.58 1.60 9.86
CA ALA A 66 -2.37 0.79 9.72
C ALA A 66 -1.45 1.34 8.61
N ILE A 67 -2.01 1.75 7.47
CA ILE A 67 -1.28 2.47 6.42
C ILE A 67 -0.65 3.75 6.98
N ILE A 68 -1.43 4.55 7.71
CA ILE A 68 -0.94 5.79 8.32
C ILE A 68 0.28 5.51 9.21
N TYR A 69 0.18 4.56 10.13
CA TYR A 69 1.32 4.24 11.00
C TYR A 69 2.51 3.67 10.24
N ALA A 70 2.27 2.85 9.22
CA ALA A 70 3.32 2.25 8.40
C ALA A 70 4.04 3.26 7.50
N PHE A 71 3.42 4.38 7.13
CA PHE A 71 3.95 5.35 6.16
C PHE A 71 4.24 6.76 6.73
N CYS A 72 3.87 7.03 7.99
CA CYS A 72 3.99 8.38 8.58
C CYS A 72 5.42 8.91 8.76
N ASP A 73 6.44 8.05 8.71
CA ASP A 73 7.86 8.41 8.75
C ASP A 73 8.56 8.17 7.41
N SER A 74 7.79 8.09 6.31
CA SER A 74 8.32 7.98 4.95
C SER A 74 9.13 9.21 4.56
N ALA A 75 10.23 9.00 3.83
CA ALA A 75 11.02 10.11 3.28
C ALA A 75 10.35 10.80 2.08
N TYR A 76 9.31 10.19 1.50
CA TYR A 76 8.64 10.64 0.26
C TYR A 76 7.23 11.20 0.51
N ILE A 77 6.74 11.11 1.74
CA ILE A 77 5.42 11.60 2.13
C ILE A 77 5.60 12.80 3.06
N MET A 78 4.97 13.90 2.67
CA MET A 78 5.01 15.19 3.36
C MET A 78 3.62 15.80 3.39
N GLN A 79 3.39 16.77 4.26
CA GLN A 79 2.06 17.32 4.51
C GLN A 79 1.28 17.69 3.23
N ASP A 80 1.98 18.25 2.22
CA ASP A 80 1.38 18.69 0.97
C ASP A 80 0.80 17.56 0.12
N ASN A 81 1.37 16.35 0.19
CA ASN A 81 0.91 15.17 -0.56
C ASN A 81 0.25 14.10 0.31
N TYR A 82 0.19 14.31 1.63
CA TYR A 82 -0.13 13.26 2.59
C TYR A 82 -1.48 12.58 2.36
N ARG A 83 -2.55 13.36 2.17
CA ARG A 83 -3.89 12.81 1.88
C ARG A 83 -3.87 11.97 0.60
N ASP A 84 -3.29 12.51 -0.47
CA ASP A 84 -3.33 11.89 -1.79
C ASP A 84 -2.45 10.63 -1.82
N ALA A 85 -1.32 10.64 -1.11
CA ALA A 85 -0.49 9.47 -0.87
C ALA A 85 -1.26 8.37 -0.12
N LEU A 86 -1.97 8.72 0.95
CA LEU A 86 -2.80 7.74 1.69
C LEU A 86 -3.94 7.17 0.83
N MET A 87 -4.53 7.98 -0.04
CA MET A 87 -5.52 7.48 -1.00
C MET A 87 -4.90 6.45 -1.95
N ARG A 88 -3.76 6.76 -2.57
CA ARG A 88 -3.05 5.82 -3.47
C ARG A 88 -2.62 4.55 -2.75
N LEU A 89 -2.03 4.65 -1.57
CA LEU A 89 -1.63 3.49 -0.78
C LEU A 89 -2.83 2.59 -0.43
N GLN A 90 -3.97 3.18 -0.08
CA GLN A 90 -5.19 2.41 0.21
C GLN A 90 -5.72 1.71 -1.04
N GLU A 91 -5.72 2.37 -2.20
CA GLU A 91 -6.09 1.76 -3.49
C GLU A 91 -5.19 0.56 -3.82
N ILE A 92 -3.88 0.76 -3.75
CA ILE A 92 -2.86 -0.25 -4.03
C ILE A 92 -3.01 -1.44 -3.08
N PHE A 93 -3.19 -1.19 -1.78
CA PHE A 93 -3.36 -2.25 -0.79
C PHE A 93 -4.54 -3.15 -1.14
N TYR A 94 -5.72 -2.59 -1.40
CA TYR A 94 -6.92 -3.39 -1.66
C TYR A 94 -6.85 -4.13 -2.99
N LEU A 95 -6.28 -3.51 -4.03
CA LEU A 95 -6.02 -4.18 -5.30
C LEU A 95 -5.18 -5.44 -5.09
N TYR A 96 -4.05 -5.30 -4.39
CA TYR A 96 -3.11 -6.42 -4.24
C TYR A 96 -3.54 -7.45 -3.22
N LYS A 97 -4.30 -7.04 -2.21
CA LYS A 97 -4.93 -7.98 -1.28
C LYS A 97 -5.87 -8.94 -2.01
N ASN A 98 -6.62 -8.41 -2.98
CA ASN A 98 -7.48 -9.22 -3.85
C ASN A 98 -6.69 -10.07 -4.85
N GLU A 99 -5.69 -9.49 -5.54
CA GLU A 99 -4.86 -10.21 -6.53
C GLU A 99 -4.11 -11.41 -5.93
N MET A 100 -3.78 -11.34 -4.64
CA MET A 100 -3.14 -12.42 -3.88
C MET A 100 -4.14 -13.37 -3.20
N LEU A 101 -5.44 -13.23 -3.47
CA LEU A 101 -6.50 -14.10 -2.93
C LEU A 101 -6.46 -14.25 -1.40
N ASP A 102 -6.11 -13.17 -0.69
CA ASP A 102 -5.95 -13.14 0.77
C ASP A 102 -4.91 -14.15 1.34
N GLU A 103 -4.01 -14.70 0.51
CA GLU A 103 -2.92 -15.63 0.94
C GLU A 103 -1.82 -14.96 1.78
N ILE A 104 -1.75 -13.63 1.71
CA ILE A 104 -0.86 -12.78 2.51
C ILE A 104 -1.65 -12.06 3.59
N THR A 105 -1.08 -11.88 4.78
CA THR A 105 -1.70 -11.07 5.84
C THR A 105 -1.61 -9.58 5.54
N ASP A 106 -2.43 -8.78 6.23
CA ASP A 106 -2.44 -7.32 6.05
C ASP A 106 -1.09 -6.69 6.45
N ASP A 107 -0.51 -7.16 7.55
CA ASP A 107 0.78 -6.67 8.05
C ASP A 107 1.92 -7.01 7.09
N GLU A 108 1.96 -8.23 6.55
CA GLU A 108 2.98 -8.65 5.57
C GLU A 108 2.89 -7.83 4.28
N LEU A 109 1.67 -7.56 3.78
CA LEU A 109 1.49 -6.72 2.60
C LEU A 109 1.92 -5.27 2.87
N LEU A 110 1.55 -4.71 4.02
CA LEU A 110 1.96 -3.35 4.39
C LEU A 110 3.48 -3.22 4.55
N GLU A 111 4.13 -4.20 5.17
CA GLU A 111 5.59 -4.21 5.33
C GLU A 111 6.27 -4.28 3.97
N PHE A 112 5.83 -5.17 3.07
CA PHE A 112 6.36 -5.24 1.71
C PHE A 112 6.15 -3.92 0.94
N MET A 113 4.93 -3.37 0.98
CA MET A 113 4.64 -2.08 0.34
C MET A 113 5.57 -0.98 0.84
N ARG A 114 5.79 -0.90 2.16
CA ARG A 114 6.63 0.12 2.77
C ARG A 114 8.10 -0.05 2.36
N GLU A 115 8.64 -1.26 2.46
CA GLU A 115 10.04 -1.52 2.10
C GLU A 115 10.30 -1.21 0.62
N GLN A 116 9.42 -1.65 -0.29
CA GLN A 116 9.54 -1.37 -1.72
C GLN A 116 9.40 0.12 -2.02
N PHE A 117 8.44 0.80 -1.39
CA PHE A 117 8.22 2.23 -1.61
C PHE A 117 9.44 3.08 -1.23
N GLU A 118 10.08 2.77 -0.10
CA GLU A 118 11.24 3.52 0.40
C GLU A 118 12.52 3.22 -0.36
N ASN A 119 12.81 1.94 -0.57
CA ASN A 119 14.15 1.50 -0.96
C ASN A 119 14.28 1.19 -2.45
N VAL A 120 13.15 0.93 -3.14
CA VAL A 120 13.15 0.47 -4.54
C VAL A 120 12.45 1.47 -5.44
N CYS A 121 11.29 1.96 -5.02
CA CYS A 121 10.47 2.88 -5.80
C CYS A 121 10.83 4.34 -5.56
N TYR A 122 11.53 4.64 -4.46
CA TYR A 122 11.93 6.00 -4.10
C TYR A 122 10.76 7.00 -4.17
N GLY A 123 9.59 6.60 -3.65
CA GLY A 123 8.38 7.41 -3.65
C GLY A 123 7.44 7.25 -4.86
N ASP A 124 7.78 6.42 -5.84
CA ASP A 124 6.95 6.20 -7.04
C ASP A 124 5.82 5.19 -6.78
N PHE A 125 4.58 5.68 -6.70
CA PHE A 125 3.39 4.85 -6.53
C PHE A 125 3.08 3.96 -7.74
N ASP A 126 3.34 4.44 -8.96
CA ASP A 126 3.01 3.70 -10.17
C ASP A 126 4.00 2.55 -10.38
N TYR A 127 5.26 2.74 -9.99
CA TYR A 127 6.24 1.65 -9.97
C TYR A 127 5.97 0.62 -8.85
N LEU A 128 5.55 1.11 -7.67
CA LEU A 128 5.11 0.24 -6.58
C LEU A 128 3.93 -0.64 -7.03
N GLU A 129 2.90 0.00 -7.59
CA GLU A 129 1.67 -0.66 -8.05
C GLU A 129 1.95 -1.56 -9.25
N GLY A 130 2.45 -1.02 -10.36
CA GLY A 130 2.49 -1.71 -11.64
C GLY A 130 3.68 -2.65 -11.85
N THR A 131 4.68 -2.65 -10.97
CA THR A 131 5.87 -3.51 -11.12
C THR A 131 6.17 -4.31 -9.86
N CYS A 132 6.48 -3.65 -8.74
CA CYS A 132 6.93 -4.35 -7.53
C CYS A 132 5.86 -5.31 -6.99
N LEU A 133 4.64 -4.81 -6.82
CA LEU A 133 3.54 -5.60 -6.29
C LEU A 133 2.97 -6.59 -7.31
N ASP A 134 2.97 -6.27 -8.61
CA ASP A 134 2.51 -7.19 -9.65
C ASP A 134 3.35 -8.47 -9.67
N ILE A 135 4.67 -8.31 -9.67
CA ILE A 135 5.59 -9.45 -9.68
C ILE A 135 5.49 -10.24 -8.37
N PHE A 136 5.35 -9.55 -7.24
CA PHE A 136 5.14 -10.21 -5.96
C PHE A 136 3.83 -11.02 -5.95
N ALA A 137 2.72 -10.47 -6.45
CA ALA A 137 1.45 -11.18 -6.56
C ALA A 137 1.55 -12.42 -7.46
N GLN A 138 2.26 -12.31 -8.59
CA GLN A 138 2.54 -13.46 -9.46
C GLN A 138 3.31 -14.56 -8.73
N ALA A 139 4.31 -14.22 -7.91
CA ALA A 139 5.06 -15.19 -7.11
C ALA A 139 4.20 -15.88 -6.06
N ILE A 140 3.36 -15.13 -5.33
CA ILE A 140 2.42 -15.68 -4.34
C ILE A 140 1.47 -16.66 -5.03
N ARG A 141 0.89 -16.30 -6.18
CA ARG A 141 0.01 -17.19 -6.95
C ARG A 141 0.73 -18.43 -7.49
N ALA A 142 2.04 -18.35 -7.73
CA ALA A 142 2.87 -19.49 -8.10
C ALA A 142 3.22 -20.39 -6.90
N GLY A 143 2.76 -20.08 -5.69
CA GLY A 143 2.98 -20.85 -4.47
C GLY A 143 4.29 -20.51 -3.74
N TYR A 144 4.91 -19.37 -4.04
CA TYR A 144 6.07 -18.92 -3.29
C TYR A 144 5.68 -18.53 -1.86
N ALA A 145 6.32 -19.17 -0.87
CA ALA A 145 6.10 -18.91 0.55
C ALA A 145 7.36 -18.43 1.29
N GLY A 146 8.45 -18.11 0.56
CA GLY A 146 9.74 -17.78 1.18
C GLY A 146 9.72 -16.53 2.08
N TYR A 147 8.70 -15.67 1.95
CA TYR A 147 8.46 -14.55 2.87
C TYR A 147 8.00 -15.01 4.27
N ARG A 148 7.41 -16.20 4.42
CA ARG A 148 6.97 -16.76 5.71
C ARG A 148 8.13 -17.36 6.51
N GLU A 149 9.21 -17.78 5.83
CA GLU A 149 10.37 -18.41 6.48
C GLU A 149 11.38 -17.39 7.02
N SER A 150 11.38 -16.17 6.49
CA SER A 150 12.39 -15.17 6.83
C SER A 150 12.10 -14.48 8.16
N GLY A 151 10.84 -14.08 8.47
CA GLY A 151 10.46 -13.44 9.75
C GLY A 151 11.32 -12.24 10.19
N VAL A 152 12.16 -11.75 9.27
CA VAL A 152 13.26 -10.82 9.49
C VAL A 152 13.09 -9.73 8.46
N ARG A 153 12.83 -8.52 8.96
CA ARG A 153 12.81 -7.26 8.20
C ARG A 153 13.98 -7.19 7.20
N GLY A 154 13.69 -6.78 5.96
CA GLY A 154 14.70 -6.51 4.95
C GLY A 154 15.15 -7.68 4.06
N GLU A 155 14.50 -8.86 4.12
CA GLU A 155 14.79 -9.93 3.14
C GLU A 155 14.03 -9.77 1.81
N PHE A 156 13.08 -8.85 1.71
CA PHE A 156 12.42 -8.55 0.44
C PHE A 156 13.36 -7.86 -0.58
N GLU A 157 14.46 -7.26 -0.13
CA GLU A 157 15.53 -6.77 -1.01
C GLU A 157 16.26 -7.89 -1.77
N LYS A 158 16.23 -9.13 -1.26
CA LYS A 158 16.79 -10.30 -1.95
C LYS A 158 15.90 -10.79 -3.08
N PHE A 159 14.65 -10.33 -3.12
CA PHE A 159 13.79 -10.44 -4.28
C PHE A 159 14.29 -9.39 -5.28
N ASP A 160 15.27 -9.78 -6.11
CA ASP A 160 15.67 -8.99 -7.28
C ASP A 160 14.56 -9.13 -8.34
N ILE A 161 13.41 -8.52 -8.02
CA ILE A 161 12.14 -8.58 -8.73
C ILE A 161 12.31 -8.10 -10.19
N VAL A 162 13.22 -7.16 -10.37
CA VAL A 162 13.67 -6.64 -11.66
C VAL A 162 15.18 -6.81 -11.66
N LYS A 163 15.76 -7.46 -12.68
CA LYS A 163 17.21 -7.55 -12.85
C LYS A 163 17.76 -6.12 -12.87
N ARG A 164 18.28 -5.64 -11.74
CA ARG A 164 18.84 -4.30 -11.65
C ARG A 164 20.03 -4.24 -12.59
N TRP A 165 20.18 -3.12 -13.28
CA TRP A 165 21.37 -2.86 -14.08
C TRP A 165 22.54 -2.69 -13.12
N ASP A 166 23.16 -3.81 -12.73
CA ASP A 166 24.47 -3.76 -12.14
C ASP A 166 25.49 -3.30 -13.21
N LYS A 167 26.65 -2.88 -12.73
CA LYS A 167 27.70 -2.33 -13.59
C LYS A 167 28.09 -3.31 -14.70
N ASP A 168 28.11 -4.60 -14.42
CA ASP A 168 28.53 -5.62 -15.36
C ASP A 168 27.44 -5.84 -16.43
N LEU A 169 26.16 -5.91 -16.02
CA LEU A 169 25.02 -5.98 -16.94
C LEU A 169 24.90 -4.73 -17.83
N TYR A 170 25.20 -3.54 -17.29
CA TYR A 170 25.25 -2.30 -18.04
C TYR A 170 26.32 -2.30 -19.12
N LEU A 171 27.52 -2.75 -18.78
CA LEU A 171 28.65 -2.83 -19.71
C LEU A 171 28.43 -3.90 -20.79
N GLU A 172 27.84 -5.04 -20.42
CA GLU A 172 27.48 -6.10 -21.36
C GLU A 172 26.46 -5.59 -22.40
N THR A 173 25.38 -4.98 -21.94
CA THR A 173 24.32 -4.46 -22.82
C THR A 173 24.81 -3.29 -23.70
N LEU A 174 25.65 -2.40 -23.16
CA LEU A 174 26.31 -1.35 -23.94
C LEU A 174 27.20 -1.91 -25.04
N THR A 175 27.92 -2.99 -24.74
CA THR A 175 28.77 -3.66 -25.72
C THR A 175 27.89 -4.22 -26.84
N GLU A 176 26.82 -4.97 -26.52
CA GLU A 176 25.90 -5.50 -27.53
C GLU A 176 25.24 -4.42 -28.40
N LEU A 177 24.91 -3.26 -27.83
CA LEU A 177 24.31 -2.14 -28.56
C LEU A 177 25.32 -1.35 -29.40
N ALA A 178 26.57 -1.21 -28.94
CA ALA A 178 27.62 -0.49 -29.65
C ALA A 178 28.21 -1.28 -30.84
N TRP A 179 27.95 -2.59 -30.90
CA TRP A 179 28.39 -3.48 -31.98
C TRP A 179 27.26 -3.92 -32.93
N ARG A 180 26.13 -3.22 -32.92
CA ARG A 180 25.14 -3.21 -34.01
C ARG A 180 25.42 -2.05 -34.97
#